data_AF-A0A968TV40-F1
#
_entry.id   AF-A0A968TV40-F1
#
_cell.length_a   1.000
_cell.length_b   1.000
_cell.length_c   1.000
_cell.angle_alpha   90.00
_cell.angle_beta   90.00
_cell.angle_gamma   90.00
#
_symmetry.space_group_name_H-M   'P 1'
#
loop_
_entity.id
_entity.type
_entity.pdbx_description
1 polymer ?
#
loop_
_entity_poly.entity_id
_entity_poly.type
_entity_poly.pdbx_seq_one_letter_code
_entity_poly.pdbx_strand_id
1 'polypeptide(L)'
;MEPDLRQLPARDLRAGLDAAVHRRRPSPARARRARPQAIAGGETAGIPFASYLAAALGLPLVYVRKKPKDYGIASRVEGRLERGARVVLVEDLITDGGSKLGFLDALAEVGGEVGHAVVLFDREQGGREMLAERGVALHAV
;
A
#
# COMPACT_ATOMS: atom_id res chain seq x y z
N MET A 1 14.70 -35.39 22.16
CA MET A 1 16.10 -35.00 22.47
C MET A 1 16.51 -34.00 21.40
N GLU A 2 16.35 -32.71 21.68
CA GLU A 2 16.72 -31.63 20.73
C GLU A 2 18.22 -31.31 20.87
N PRO A 3 18.91 -30.97 19.78
CA PRO A 3 20.35 -30.71 19.81
C PRO A 3 20.67 -29.30 20.35
N ASP A 4 21.73 -29.22 21.16
CA ASP A 4 22.23 -27.97 21.74
C ASP A 4 22.96 -27.13 20.68
N LEU A 5 22.32 -26.04 20.26
CA LEU A 5 22.79 -25.12 19.22
C LEU A 5 24.03 -24.31 19.61
N ARG A 6 24.60 -24.49 20.81
CA ARG A 6 25.79 -23.77 21.28
C ARG A 6 27.13 -24.38 20.83
N GLN A 7 27.12 -25.49 20.07
CA GLN A 7 28.34 -26.23 19.71
C GLN A 7 28.77 -26.16 18.23
N LEU A 8 28.23 -25.23 17.42
CA LEU A 8 28.64 -25.12 16.00
C LEU A 8 29.73 -24.04 15.77
N PRO A 9 30.77 -24.32 14.97
CA PRO A 9 31.90 -23.40 14.76
C PRO A 9 31.49 -22.17 13.93
N ALA A 10 31.96 -20.99 14.36
CA ALA A 10 31.56 -19.67 13.85
C ALA A 10 31.92 -19.33 12.38
N ARG A 11 32.40 -20.30 11.58
CA ARG A 11 32.76 -20.09 10.16
C ARG A 11 31.62 -20.36 9.17
N ASP A 12 30.53 -20.99 9.61
CA ASP A 12 29.40 -21.31 8.73
C ASP A 12 28.26 -20.27 8.74
N LEU A 13 28.40 -19.18 9.50
CA LEU A 13 27.35 -18.16 9.61
C LEU A 13 27.18 -17.30 8.35
N ARG A 14 28.23 -17.13 7.53
CA ARG A 14 28.16 -16.35 6.28
C ARG A 14 27.50 -17.11 5.13
N ALA A 15 27.78 -18.42 4.99
CA ALA A 15 27.13 -19.25 3.97
C ALA A 15 25.62 -19.43 4.25
N GLY A 16 25.21 -19.44 5.52
CA GLY A 16 23.81 -19.44 5.93
C GLY A 16 23.07 -18.12 5.63
N LEU A 17 23.78 -16.99 5.62
CA LEU A 17 23.20 -15.68 5.32
C LEU A 17 22.94 -15.47 3.82
N ASP A 18 23.83 -15.91 2.94
CA ASP A 18 23.66 -15.77 1.49
C ASP A 18 22.51 -16.64 0.95
N ALA A 19 22.28 -17.81 1.54
CA ALA A 19 21.12 -18.66 1.24
C ALA A 19 19.79 -18.07 1.74
N ALA A 20 19.81 -17.18 2.74
CA ALA A 20 18.61 -16.50 3.25
C ALA A 20 18.16 -15.31 2.38
N VAL A 21 19.03 -14.82 1.49
CA VAL A 21 18.75 -13.69 0.60
C VAL A 21 18.08 -14.14 -0.71
N HIS A 22 18.17 -15.42 -1.10
CA HIS A 22 17.57 -15.93 -2.34
C HIS A 22 16.75 -17.21 -2.15
N ARG A 23 15.44 -17.06 -2.37
CA ARG A 23 14.36 -18.07 -2.53
C ARG A 23 13.60 -18.47 -1.26
N ARG A 24 12.39 -17.91 -1.18
CA ARG A 24 11.12 -18.65 -1.03
C ARG A 24 10.03 -17.75 -1.63
N ARG A 25 9.28 -18.25 -2.62
CA ARG A 25 8.06 -17.56 -3.07
C ARG A 25 7.14 -17.44 -1.84
N PRO A 26 6.73 -16.22 -1.44
CA PRO A 26 5.98 -16.08 -0.21
C PRO A 26 4.54 -16.56 -0.42
N SER A 27 3.98 -17.20 0.60
CA SER A 27 2.55 -17.51 0.68
C SER A 27 1.71 -16.22 0.78
N PRO A 28 0.41 -16.25 0.41
CA PRO A 28 -0.46 -15.06 0.41
C PRO A 28 -0.53 -14.30 1.75
N ALA A 29 -0.22 -14.94 2.88
CA ALA A 29 -0.17 -14.29 4.20
C ALA A 29 1.02 -13.32 4.39
N ARG A 30 2.10 -13.46 3.59
CA ARG A 30 3.30 -12.59 3.68
C ARG A 30 3.19 -11.28 2.87
N ALA A 31 2.17 -11.14 2.02
CA ALA A 31 1.91 -9.91 1.28
C ALA A 31 1.68 -8.70 2.21
N ARG A 32 1.24 -8.95 3.46
CA ARG A 32 0.97 -7.97 4.52
C ARG A 32 2.22 -7.29 5.14
N ARG A 33 3.43 -7.61 4.68
CA ARG A 33 4.72 -7.01 5.14
C ARG A 33 5.60 -6.53 3.99
N ALA A 34 5.04 -6.28 2.81
CA ALA A 34 5.82 -5.73 1.71
C ALA A 34 5.78 -4.19 1.75
N ARG A 35 6.94 -3.53 1.70
CA ARG A 35 7.02 -2.06 1.67
C ARG A 35 6.21 -1.51 0.47
N PRO A 36 5.50 -0.38 0.64
CA PRO A 36 4.84 0.28 -0.48
C PRO A 36 5.86 0.74 -1.52
N GLN A 37 5.42 0.80 -2.77
CA GLN A 37 6.21 1.24 -3.91
C GLN A 37 5.71 2.57 -4.49
N ALA A 38 4.51 3.00 -4.11
CA ALA A 38 3.97 4.33 -4.38
C ALA A 38 2.98 4.74 -3.29
N ILE A 39 2.78 6.05 -3.15
CA ILE A 39 1.76 6.64 -2.29
C ILE A 39 0.72 7.31 -3.19
N ALA A 40 -0.56 7.06 -2.91
CA ALA A 40 -1.67 7.66 -3.63
C ALA A 40 -2.47 8.61 -2.72
N GLY A 41 -2.71 9.84 -3.15
CA GLY A 41 -3.64 10.76 -2.48
C GLY A 41 -5.00 10.79 -3.18
N GLY A 42 -6.10 10.70 -2.43
CA GLY A 42 -7.42 11.00 -2.98
C GLY A 42 -7.61 12.49 -3.20
N GLU A 43 -8.19 12.86 -4.35
CA GLU A 43 -8.57 14.26 -4.59
C GLU A 43 -9.64 14.68 -3.57
N THR A 44 -9.52 15.82 -2.88
CA THR A 44 -8.42 16.81 -2.90
C THR A 44 -7.62 16.76 -1.61
N ALA A 45 -8.28 16.49 -0.47
CA ALA A 45 -7.70 16.62 0.86
C ALA A 45 -6.67 15.54 1.19
N GLY A 46 -6.70 14.37 0.54
CA GLY A 46 -5.65 13.36 0.66
C GLY A 46 -4.32 13.74 0.02
N ILE A 47 -4.33 14.65 -0.98
CA ILE A 47 -3.14 15.00 -1.77
C ILE A 47 -2.01 15.59 -0.92
N PRO A 48 -2.23 16.60 -0.05
CA PRO A 48 -1.14 17.16 0.74
C PRO A 48 -0.46 16.12 1.66
N PHE A 49 -1.25 15.26 2.31
CA PHE A 49 -0.73 14.21 3.19
C PHE A 49 0.01 13.12 2.43
N ALA A 50 -0.55 12.68 1.29
CA ALA A 50 0.12 11.76 0.38
C ALA A 50 1.45 12.34 -0.13
N SER A 51 1.46 13.62 -0.50
CA SER A 51 2.65 14.30 -1.02
C SER A 51 3.76 14.38 0.02
N TYR A 52 3.40 14.76 1.25
CA TYR A 52 4.35 14.80 2.37
C TYR A 52 4.91 13.40 2.67
N LEU A 53 4.04 12.38 2.75
CA LEU A 53 4.46 11.01 3.03
C LEU A 53 5.35 10.42 1.92
N ALA A 54 4.98 10.66 0.65
CA ALA A 54 5.78 10.24 -0.51
C ALA A 54 7.19 10.85 -0.46
N ALA A 55 7.27 12.16 -0.19
CA ALA A 55 8.54 12.87 -0.06
C ALA A 55 9.38 12.33 1.10
N ALA A 56 8.77 12.13 2.27
CA ALA A 56 9.46 11.60 3.46
C ALA A 56 9.99 10.17 3.26
N LEU A 57 9.30 9.36 2.45
CA LEU A 57 9.67 7.98 2.17
C LEU A 57 10.56 7.82 0.91
N GLY A 58 10.77 8.88 0.14
CA GLY A 58 11.44 8.81 -1.16
C GLY A 58 10.71 7.93 -2.17
N LEU A 59 9.38 7.91 -2.12
CA LEU A 59 8.54 7.08 -2.99
C LEU A 59 7.82 7.93 -4.05
N PRO A 60 7.48 7.35 -5.22
CA PRO A 60 6.58 7.97 -6.18
C PRO A 60 5.25 8.39 -5.56
N LEU A 61 4.80 9.59 -5.89
CA LEU A 61 3.46 10.08 -5.62
C LEU A 61 2.58 9.89 -6.86
N VAL A 62 1.37 9.38 -6.64
CA VAL A 62 0.25 9.53 -7.57
C VAL A 62 -0.92 10.19 -6.83
N TYR A 63 -1.87 10.76 -7.57
CA TYR A 63 -3.15 11.13 -6.98
C TYR A 63 -4.32 10.71 -7.86
N VAL A 64 -5.48 10.52 -7.24
CA VAL A 64 -6.66 10.00 -7.91
C VAL A 64 -7.75 11.06 -7.94
N ARG A 65 -8.16 11.43 -9.15
CA ARG A 65 -9.26 12.35 -9.38
C ARG A 65 -10.61 11.73 -9.01
N LYS A 66 -11.54 12.56 -8.54
CA LYS A 66 -12.94 12.16 -8.32
C LYS A 66 -13.65 11.87 -9.63
N LYS A 67 -13.32 12.61 -10.69
CA LYS A 67 -13.90 12.47 -12.04
C LYS A 67 -12.81 12.27 -13.09
N PRO A 68 -13.09 11.53 -14.18
CA PRO A 68 -12.19 11.46 -15.33
C PRO A 68 -11.85 12.85 -15.89
N LYS A 69 -10.76 12.93 -16.67
CA LYS A 69 -10.46 14.13 -17.46
C LYS A 69 -11.52 14.32 -18.54
N ASP A 70 -11.89 15.57 -18.80
CA ASP A 70 -12.83 15.92 -19.88
C ASP A 70 -12.24 15.70 -21.29
N TYR A 71 -10.91 15.66 -21.40
CA TYR A 71 -10.18 15.49 -22.67
C TYR A 71 -8.92 14.64 -22.49
N GLY A 72 -8.56 13.86 -23.52
CA GLY A 72 -7.38 12.98 -23.52
C GLY A 72 -7.67 11.57 -22.99
N ILE A 73 -6.65 10.89 -22.44
CA ILE A 73 -6.84 9.57 -21.81
C ILE A 73 -7.70 9.76 -20.56
N ALA A 74 -8.86 9.09 -20.52
CA ALA A 74 -9.85 9.18 -19.45
C ALA A 74 -9.41 8.55 -18.10
N SER A 75 -8.10 8.47 -17.85
CA SER A 75 -7.58 7.98 -16.58
C SER A 75 -7.86 8.99 -15.47
N ARG A 76 -8.31 8.47 -14.32
CA ARG A 76 -8.45 9.24 -13.09
C ARG A 76 -7.14 9.33 -12.29
N VAL A 77 -6.11 8.57 -12.66
CA VAL A 77 -4.83 8.54 -11.94
C VAL A 77 -3.84 9.48 -12.59
N GLU A 78 -3.24 10.35 -11.78
CA GLU A 78 -2.26 11.34 -12.17
C GLU A 78 -0.90 11.00 -11.56
N GLY A 79 0.16 11.14 -12.35
CA GLY A 79 1.49 10.63 -12.04
C GLY A 79 1.78 9.30 -12.76
N ARG A 80 2.91 8.68 -12.42
CA ARG A 80 3.34 7.42 -13.04
C ARG A 80 3.28 6.28 -12.03
N LEU A 81 2.47 5.28 -12.34
CA LEU A 81 2.36 4.04 -11.58
C LEU A 81 2.80 2.86 -12.43
N GLU A 82 3.73 2.06 -11.93
CA GLU A 82 4.12 0.81 -12.59
C GLU A 82 3.06 -0.27 -12.30
N ARG A 83 2.73 -1.10 -13.30
CA ARG A 83 1.77 -2.20 -13.10
C ARG A 83 2.30 -3.18 -12.06
N GLY A 84 1.41 -3.63 -11.17
CA GLY A 84 1.73 -4.48 -10.01
C GLY A 84 2.40 -3.71 -8.86
N ALA A 85 2.50 -2.38 -8.93
CA ALA A 85 3.04 -1.60 -7.82
C ALA A 85 2.11 -1.68 -6.61
N ARG A 86 2.68 -1.97 -5.43
CA ARG A 86 1.95 -1.89 -4.16
C ARG A 86 1.77 -0.45 -3.74
N VAL A 87 0.52 -0.03 -3.59
CA VAL A 87 0.14 1.35 -3.31
C VAL A 87 -0.50 1.45 -1.93
N VAL A 88 -0.16 2.52 -1.21
CA VAL A 88 -0.92 2.95 -0.03
C VAL A 88 -1.78 4.14 -0.42
N LEU A 89 -3.09 4.02 -0.21
CA LEU A 89 -4.02 5.15 -0.35
C LEU A 89 -3.96 6.00 0.92
N VAL A 90 -3.85 7.32 0.78
CA VAL A 90 -3.81 8.29 1.87
C VAL A 90 -4.93 9.29 1.70
N GLU A 91 -5.70 9.49 2.76
CA GLU A 91 -6.81 10.43 2.85
C GLU A 91 -6.79 11.18 4.18
N ASP A 92 -7.53 12.27 4.27
CA ASP A 92 -7.69 13.02 5.52
C ASP A 92 -8.60 12.27 6.50
N LEU A 93 -9.77 11.82 6.05
CA LEU A 93 -10.75 11.13 6.89
C LEU A 93 -11.56 10.05 6.17
N ILE A 94 -12.23 9.21 6.96
CA ILE A 94 -13.22 8.24 6.51
C ILE A 94 -14.49 8.26 7.36
N THR A 95 -15.62 8.05 6.69
CA THR A 95 -16.96 7.86 7.25
C THR A 95 -17.42 6.41 7.01
N ASP A 96 -18.28 6.19 6.03
CA ASP A 96 -18.79 4.90 5.58
C ASP A 96 -17.82 4.19 4.61
N GLY A 97 -16.83 4.91 4.06
CA GLY A 97 -15.84 4.39 3.12
C GLY A 97 -16.24 4.51 1.64
N GLY A 98 -17.47 4.91 1.31
CA GLY A 98 -17.99 4.87 -0.06
C GLY A 98 -17.17 5.72 -1.04
N SER A 99 -16.71 6.90 -0.61
CA SER A 99 -15.85 7.78 -1.41
C SER A 99 -14.50 7.15 -1.79
N LYS A 100 -14.00 6.19 -1.00
CA LYS A 100 -12.70 5.56 -1.19
C LYS A 100 -12.74 4.46 -2.24
N LEU A 101 -13.90 3.79 -2.39
CA LEU A 101 -14.06 2.71 -3.38
C LEU A 101 -13.73 3.18 -4.79
N GLY A 102 -14.23 4.35 -5.17
CA GLY A 102 -13.94 4.93 -6.47
C GLY A 102 -12.44 5.20 -6.69
N PHE A 103 -11.67 5.51 -5.64
CA PHE A 103 -10.23 5.69 -5.73
C PHE A 103 -9.49 4.35 -5.85
N LEU A 104 -9.92 3.34 -5.10
CA LEU A 104 -9.38 1.98 -5.19
C LEU A 104 -9.58 1.41 -6.60
N ASP A 105 -10.77 1.60 -7.18
CA ASP A 105 -11.09 1.15 -8.53
C ASP A 105 -10.18 1.81 -9.57
N ALA A 106 -10.00 3.13 -9.49
CA ALA A 106 -9.11 3.86 -10.40
C ALA A 106 -7.65 3.39 -10.33
N LEU A 107 -7.16 3.09 -9.12
CA LEU A 107 -5.80 2.57 -8.92
C LEU A 107 -5.67 1.16 -9.49
N ALA A 108 -6.67 0.31 -9.28
CA ALA A 108 -6.70 -1.05 -9.83
C ALA A 108 -6.78 -1.05 -11.37
N GLU A 109 -7.56 -0.15 -11.97
CA GLU A 109 -7.69 0.01 -13.43
C GLU A 109 -6.33 0.26 -14.13
N VAL A 110 -5.42 0.98 -13.47
CA VAL A 110 -4.06 1.23 -13.98
C VAL A 110 -3.04 0.19 -13.52
N GLY A 111 -3.49 -0.88 -12.84
CA GLY A 111 -2.68 -2.00 -12.39
C GLY A 111 -2.01 -1.80 -11.02
N GLY A 112 -2.45 -0.84 -10.20
CA GLY A 112 -2.01 -0.68 -8.82
C GLY A 112 -2.62 -1.71 -7.88
N GLU A 113 -1.84 -2.20 -6.92
CA GLU A 113 -2.28 -3.12 -5.88
C GLU A 113 -2.42 -2.36 -4.55
N VAL A 114 -3.66 -2.03 -4.17
CA VAL A 114 -3.92 -1.32 -2.91
C VAL A 114 -4.34 -2.33 -1.84
N GLY A 115 -3.44 -2.60 -0.88
CA GLY A 115 -3.75 -3.43 0.29
C GLY A 115 -3.99 -2.64 1.58
N HIS A 116 -3.64 -1.36 1.58
CA HIS A 116 -3.63 -0.52 2.78
C HIS A 116 -4.13 0.89 2.45
N ALA A 117 -4.96 1.43 3.35
CA ALA A 117 -5.38 2.82 3.35
C ALA A 117 -5.05 3.47 4.69
N VAL A 118 -4.53 4.70 4.65
CA VAL A 118 -4.19 5.50 5.84
C VAL A 118 -5.07 6.74 5.87
N VAL A 119 -5.67 7.03 7.03
CA VAL A 119 -6.44 8.24 7.29
C VAL A 119 -5.97 8.92 8.56
N LEU A 120 -6.17 10.23 8.68
CA LEU A 120 -5.94 10.93 9.95
C LEU A 120 -7.13 10.79 10.90
N PHE A 121 -8.35 10.71 10.38
CA PHE A 121 -9.55 10.63 11.21
C PHE A 121 -10.52 9.56 10.73
N ASP A 122 -10.87 8.63 11.61
CA ASP A 122 -11.94 7.65 11.40
C ASP A 122 -13.16 8.08 12.21
N ARG A 123 -14.31 8.26 11.54
CA ARG A 123 -15.58 8.57 12.20
C ARG A 123 -16.30 7.32 12.72
N GLU A 124 -15.74 6.14 12.49
CA GLU A 124 -16.26 4.85 12.98
C GLU A 124 -17.68 4.56 12.46
N GLN A 125 -17.97 4.95 11.21
CA GLN A 125 -19.27 4.78 10.56
C GLN A 125 -19.29 3.60 9.57
N GLY A 126 -18.49 2.57 9.82
CA GLY A 126 -18.42 1.35 8.98
C GLY A 126 -17.37 1.37 7.87
N GLY A 127 -16.58 2.45 7.75
CA GLY A 127 -15.56 2.58 6.72
C GLY A 127 -14.46 1.52 6.79
N ARG A 128 -14.09 1.08 7.99
CA ARG A 128 -13.10 0.02 8.20
C ARG A 128 -13.56 -1.31 7.61
N GLU A 129 -14.80 -1.69 7.90
CA GLU A 129 -15.44 -2.92 7.44
C GLU A 129 -15.60 -2.89 5.92
N MET A 130 -16.09 -1.77 5.38
CA MET A 130 -16.24 -1.59 3.93
C MET A 130 -14.92 -1.75 3.18
N LEU A 131 -13.83 -1.20 3.71
CA LEU A 131 -12.51 -1.38 3.10
C LEU A 131 -11.98 -2.81 3.25
N ALA A 132 -12.24 -3.47 4.39
CA ALA A 132 -11.83 -4.84 4.63
C ALA A 132 -12.50 -5.84 3.66
N GLU A 133 -13.76 -5.61 3.29
CA GLU A 133 -14.47 -6.39 2.25
C GLU A 133 -13.79 -6.32 0.88
N ARG A 134 -13.09 -5.22 0.60
CA ARG A 134 -12.28 -5.02 -0.60
C ARG A 134 -10.83 -5.51 -0.45
N GLY A 135 -10.51 -6.14 0.68
CA GLY A 135 -9.16 -6.61 0.99
C GLY A 135 -8.19 -5.50 1.41
N VAL A 136 -8.71 -4.31 1.76
CA VAL A 136 -7.90 -3.14 2.15
C VAL A 136 -7.93 -2.95 3.66
N ALA A 137 -6.75 -2.97 4.28
CA ALA A 137 -6.63 -2.68 5.71
C ALA A 137 -6.60 -1.16 5.96
N LEU A 138 -7.55 -0.65 6.75
CA LEU A 138 -7.57 0.75 7.21
C LEU A 138 -6.65 0.96 8.42
N HIS A 139 -5.86 2.03 8.38
CA HIS A 139 -5.01 2.53 9.45
C HIS A 139 -5.42 3.98 9.75
N ALA A 140 -5.92 4.24 10.96
CA ALA A 140 -6.21 5.58 11.46
C ALA A 140 -5.13 5.96 12.49
N VAL A 141 -4.76 7.25 12.55
CA VAL A 141 -3.74 7.80 13.45
C VAL A 141 -4.35 8.27 14.76
#